data_AF-A0A7J0GIS5-F1
#
_entry.id   AF-A0A7J0GIS5-F1
#
_cell.length_a   1.000
_cell.length_b   1.000
_cell.length_c   1.000
_cell.angle_alpha   90.00
_cell.angle_beta   90.00
_cell.angle_gamma   90.00
#
_symmetry.space_group_name_H-M   'P 1'
#
loop_
_entity.id
_entity.type
_entity.pdbx_description
1 polymer ?
#
loop_
_entity_poly.entity_id
_entity_poly.type
_entity_poly.pdbx_seq_one_letter_code
_entity_poly.pdbx_strand_id
1 'polypeptide(L)'
;MEGQSAKGAIVNSLQAAKRKSGKSYGQIAVETGLTNVYVAQLLRRQAQLSPETAPKIRSALPDLPEEHLQEMMRPPFRSYDPNLIQEPSVYRLNEAVMHFGESIKEIINEEFGDGM
;
A
#
# COMPACT_ATOMS: atom_id res chain seq x y z
N MET A 1 17.01 -0.39 13.32
CA MET A 1 16.71 -1.79 12.91
C MET A 1 15.47 -2.36 13.57
N GLU A 2 15.18 -2.07 14.85
CA GLU A 2 14.02 -2.65 15.57
C GLU A 2 12.64 -2.34 14.93
N GLY A 3 12.42 -1.12 14.42
CA GLY A 3 11.13 -0.74 13.80
C GLY A 3 10.80 -1.43 12.46
N GLN A 4 11.81 -1.82 11.67
CA GLN A 4 11.59 -2.57 10.41
C GLN A 4 11.19 -4.02 10.68
N SER A 5 11.77 -4.64 11.72
CA SER A 5 11.43 -6.01 12.13
C SER A 5 9.97 -6.10 12.61
N ALA A 6 9.52 -5.14 13.42
CA ALA A 6 8.14 -5.10 13.94
C ALA A 6 7.10 -4.86 12.82
N LYS A 7 7.36 -3.91 11.90
CA LYS A 7 6.47 -3.67 10.75
C LYS A 7 6.37 -4.91 9.85
N GLY A 8 7.49 -5.57 9.59
CA GLY A 8 7.53 -6.80 8.79
C GLY A 8 6.65 -7.91 9.36
N ALA A 9 6.71 -8.13 10.68
CA ALA A 9 5.87 -9.11 11.35
C ALA A 9 4.36 -8.82 11.19
N ILE A 10 3.94 -7.57 11.38
CA ILE A 10 2.55 -7.14 11.20
C ILE A 10 2.12 -7.34 9.74
N VAL A 11 2.93 -6.90 8.77
CA VAL A 11 2.64 -7.10 7.35
C VAL A 11 2.51 -8.58 7.01
N ASN A 12 3.37 -9.45 7.55
CA ASN A 12 3.26 -10.89 7.32
C ASN A 12 1.95 -11.47 7.85
N SER A 13 1.51 -11.03 9.04
CA SER A 13 0.22 -11.41 9.62
C SER A 13 -0.97 -10.92 8.77
N LEU A 14 -0.96 -9.66 8.34
CA LEU A 14 -1.96 -9.08 7.44
C LEU A 14 -2.08 -9.86 6.12
N GLN A 15 -0.93 -10.20 5.52
CA GLN A 15 -0.87 -11.00 4.29
C GLN A 15 -1.33 -12.45 4.53
N ALA A 16 -1.09 -13.01 5.71
CA ALA A 16 -1.63 -14.33 6.09
C ALA A 16 -3.16 -14.31 6.19
N ALA A 17 -3.74 -13.29 6.83
CA ALA A 17 -5.20 -13.13 6.92
C ALA A 17 -5.86 -13.01 5.53
N LYS A 18 -5.27 -12.21 4.62
CA LYS A 18 -5.73 -12.10 3.23
C LYS A 18 -5.60 -13.42 2.46
N ARG A 19 -4.54 -14.21 2.69
CA ARG A 19 -4.36 -15.52 2.05
C ARG A 19 -5.39 -16.53 2.58
N LYS A 20 -5.63 -16.55 3.89
CA LYS A 20 -6.59 -17.43 4.55
C LYS A 20 -8.02 -17.19 4.06
N SER A 21 -8.40 -15.95 3.77
CA SER A 21 -9.73 -15.62 3.25
C SER A 21 -9.97 -16.12 1.81
N GLY A 22 -8.91 -16.48 1.07
CA GLY A 22 -9.00 -16.91 -0.33
C GLY A 22 -9.34 -15.78 -1.32
N LYS A 23 -9.53 -14.54 -0.84
CA LYS A 23 -9.95 -13.41 -1.67
C LYS A 23 -8.79 -12.75 -2.38
N SER A 24 -9.02 -12.24 -3.59
CA SER A 24 -8.12 -11.33 -4.30
C SER A 24 -8.24 -9.90 -3.75
N TYR A 25 -7.25 -9.04 -4.04
CA TYR A 25 -7.37 -7.61 -3.70
C TYR A 25 -8.57 -6.95 -4.41
N GLY A 26 -8.91 -7.40 -5.62
CA GLY A 26 -10.08 -6.92 -6.36
C GLY A 26 -11.41 -7.29 -5.70
N GLN A 27 -11.52 -8.52 -5.17
CA GLN A 27 -12.73 -8.93 -4.44
C GLN A 27 -12.90 -8.11 -3.15
N ILE A 28 -11.82 -7.93 -2.38
CA ILE A 28 -11.87 -7.09 -1.17
C ILE A 28 -12.20 -5.64 -1.51
N ALA A 29 -11.66 -5.11 -2.61
CA ALA A 29 -11.97 -3.78 -3.11
C ALA A 29 -13.47 -3.60 -3.39
N VAL A 30 -14.10 -4.55 -4.10
CA VAL A 30 -15.56 -4.52 -4.37
C VAL A 30 -16.37 -4.55 -3.08
N GLU A 31 -16.04 -5.43 -2.12
CA GLU A 31 -16.76 -5.53 -0.84
C GLU A 31 -16.63 -4.27 0.02
N THR A 32 -15.50 -3.57 -0.08
CA THR A 32 -15.19 -2.40 0.76
C THR A 32 -15.54 -1.06 0.10
N GLY A 33 -15.72 -1.04 -1.23
CA GLY A 33 -15.82 0.18 -2.02
C GLY A 33 -14.49 0.94 -2.16
N LEU A 34 -13.36 0.29 -1.85
CA LEU A 34 -12.00 0.83 -1.97
C LEU A 34 -11.37 0.42 -3.31
N THR A 35 -10.26 1.04 -3.69
CA THR A 35 -9.47 0.54 -4.85
C THR A 35 -8.61 -0.65 -4.42
N ASN A 36 -8.35 -1.57 -5.36
CA ASN A 36 -7.52 -2.75 -5.12
C ASN A 36 -6.10 -2.39 -4.66
N VAL A 37 -5.49 -1.35 -5.22
CA VAL A 37 -4.18 -0.84 -4.81
C VAL A 37 -4.25 -0.29 -3.40
N TYR A 38 -5.27 0.48 -3.04
CA TYR A 38 -5.41 0.99 -1.68
C TYR A 38 -5.54 -0.14 -0.65
N VAL A 39 -6.35 -1.16 -0.92
CA VAL A 39 -6.41 -2.37 -0.08
C VAL A 39 -5.04 -3.04 0.05
N ALA A 40 -4.30 -3.17 -1.05
CA ALA A 40 -2.94 -3.73 -1.01
C ALA A 40 -1.99 -2.86 -0.16
N GLN A 41 -2.05 -1.53 -0.28
CA GLN A 41 -1.24 -0.61 0.52
C GLN A 41 -1.59 -0.65 2.02
N LEU A 42 -2.87 -0.82 2.36
CA LEU A 42 -3.32 -1.02 3.73
C LEU A 42 -2.70 -2.29 4.34
N LEU A 43 -2.79 -3.42 3.62
CA LEU A 43 -2.22 -4.71 4.05
C LEU A 43 -0.67 -4.75 4.01
N ARG A 44 -0.03 -3.76 3.37
CA ARG A 44 1.43 -3.56 3.37
C ARG A 44 1.90 -2.50 4.38
N ARG A 45 0.98 -1.91 5.16
CA ARG A 45 1.25 -0.78 6.06
C ARG A 45 1.98 0.37 5.36
N GLN A 46 1.44 0.78 4.21
CA GLN A 46 1.85 1.97 3.44
C GLN A 46 0.74 3.02 3.33
N ALA A 47 -0.51 2.62 3.60
CA ALA A 47 -1.66 3.50 3.70
C ALA A 47 -2.28 3.41 5.10
N GLN A 48 -3.03 4.45 5.47
CA GLN A 48 -3.76 4.53 6.73
C GLN A 48 -5.23 4.23 6.47
N LEU A 49 -5.82 3.30 7.23
CA LEU A 49 -7.24 2.99 7.15
C LEU A 49 -8.07 4.10 7.81
N SER A 50 -9.12 4.56 7.13
CA SER A 50 -10.04 5.52 7.74
C SER A 50 -11.01 4.81 8.71
N PRO A 51 -11.43 5.46 9.81
CA PRO A 51 -12.41 4.89 10.73
C PRO A 51 -13.72 4.49 10.05
N GLU A 52 -14.15 5.26 9.05
CA GLU A 52 -15.37 5.00 8.27
C GLU A 52 -15.32 3.67 7.49
N THR A 53 -14.15 3.30 6.98
CA THR A 53 -13.99 2.10 6.14
C THR A 53 -13.49 0.88 6.92
N ALA A 54 -13.11 1.05 8.20
CA ALA A 54 -12.66 -0.03 9.06
C ALA A 54 -13.70 -1.16 9.26
N PRO A 55 -15.01 -0.88 9.46
CA PRO A 55 -16.00 -1.95 9.58
C PRO A 55 -16.11 -2.79 8.30
N LYS A 56 -15.92 -2.17 7.12
CA LYS A 56 -15.95 -2.87 5.83
C LYS A 56 -14.75 -3.79 5.67
N ILE A 57 -13.55 -3.34 6.05
CA ILE A 57 -12.35 -4.19 6.05
C ILE A 57 -12.52 -5.37 6.99
N ARG A 58 -13.07 -5.15 8.20
CA ARG A 58 -13.37 -6.23 9.15
C ARG A 58 -14.37 -7.24 8.60
N SER A 59 -15.41 -6.78 7.92
CA SER A 59 -16.38 -7.66 7.25
C SER A 59 -15.74 -8.45 6.10
N ALA A 60 -14.86 -7.83 5.33
CA ALA A 60 -14.20 -8.46 4.19
C ALA A 60 -13.14 -9.49 4.61
N LEU A 61 -12.48 -9.26 5.75
CA LEU A 61 -11.44 -10.09 6.34
C LEU A 61 -11.77 -10.40 7.81
N PRO A 62 -12.75 -11.28 8.09
CA PRO A 62 -13.23 -11.54 9.46
C PRO A 62 -12.19 -12.20 10.37
N ASP A 63 -11.20 -12.87 9.79
CA ASP A 63 -10.07 -13.50 10.49
C ASP A 63 -8.94 -12.52 10.83
N LEU A 64 -9.07 -11.24 10.45
CA LEU A 64 -8.08 -10.21 10.76
C LEU A 64 -8.15 -9.86 12.26
N PRO A 65 -7.04 -10.00 13.02
CA PRO A 65 -7.02 -9.59 14.43
C PRO A 65 -7.40 -8.12 14.61
N GLU A 66 -8.24 -7.82 15.60
CA GLU A 66 -8.69 -6.46 15.88
C GLU A 66 -7.51 -5.52 16.16
N GLU A 67 -6.45 -6.00 16.84
CA GLU A 67 -5.22 -5.24 17.04
C GLU A 67 -4.58 -4.77 15.73
N HIS A 68 -4.61 -5.58 14.67
CA HIS A 68 -4.06 -5.20 13.38
C HIS A 68 -4.95 -4.20 12.64
N LEU A 69 -6.28 -4.31 12.80
CA LEU A 69 -7.22 -3.32 12.27
C LEU A 69 -6.98 -1.95 12.93
N GLN A 70 -6.80 -1.92 14.25
CA GLN A 70 -6.43 -0.71 15.00
C GLN A 70 -5.10 -0.15 14.54
N GLU A 71 -4.09 -1.00 14.36
CA GLU A 71 -2.77 -0.60 13.89
C GLU A 71 -2.86 -0.03 12.45
N MET A 72 -3.67 -0.60 11.56
CA MET A 72 -3.92 -0.07 10.21
C MET A 72 -4.53 1.34 10.22
N MET A 73 -5.29 1.72 11.25
CA MET A 73 -5.86 3.05 11.40
C MET A 73 -4.85 4.10 11.91
N ARG A 74 -3.67 3.68 12.39
CA ARG A 74 -2.60 4.59 12.79
C ARG A 74 -1.74 4.98 11.58
N PRO A 75 -1.28 6.24 11.47
CA PRO A 75 -0.41 6.67 10.38
C PRO A 75 0.82 5.74 10.27
N PRO A 76 1.04 5.09 9.12
CA PRO A 76 2.17 4.19 8.97
C PRO A 76 3.46 4.99 8.76
N PHE A 77 4.57 4.50 9.33
CA PHE A 77 5.88 4.87 8.81
C PHE A 77 6.07 4.17 7.45
N ARG A 78 5.99 4.94 6.37
CA ARG A 78 6.13 4.42 5.00
C ARG A 78 7.59 4.06 4.75
N SER A 79 7.81 2.89 4.15
CA SER A 79 9.15 2.37 3.88
C SER A 79 9.06 1.24 2.86
N TYR A 80 10.12 1.01 2.10
CA TYR A 80 10.19 -0.09 1.14
C TYR A 80 11.51 -0.84 1.31
N ASP A 81 11.57 -2.06 0.79
CA ASP A 81 12.82 -2.81 0.69
C ASP A 81 13.64 -2.21 -0.45
N PRO A 82 14.87 -1.72 -0.22
CA PRO A 82 15.73 -1.20 -1.29
C PRO A 82 16.01 -2.22 -2.40
N ASN A 83 15.98 -3.53 -2.10
CA ASN A 83 16.16 -4.58 -3.10
C ASN A 83 14.94 -4.78 -4.01
N LEU A 84 13.80 -4.15 -3.70
CA LEU A 84 12.58 -4.26 -4.51
C LEU A 84 12.80 -3.80 -5.96
N ILE A 85 13.77 -2.90 -6.19
CA ILE A 85 14.14 -2.43 -7.53
C ILE A 85 14.66 -3.56 -8.44
N GLN A 86 15.10 -4.69 -7.88
CA GLN A 86 15.54 -5.86 -8.63
C GLN A 86 14.35 -6.67 -9.17
N GLU A 87 13.13 -6.44 -8.68
CA GLU A 87 11.94 -7.08 -9.23
C GLU A 87 11.62 -6.47 -10.62
N PRO A 88 11.52 -7.27 -11.69
CA PRO A 88 11.41 -6.74 -13.04
C PRO A 88 10.24 -5.78 -13.27
N SER A 89 9.07 -6.03 -12.69
CA SER A 89 7.88 -5.20 -12.87
C SER A 89 8.05 -3.83 -12.18
N VAL A 90 8.60 -3.80 -10.97
CA VAL A 90 8.97 -2.57 -10.25
C VAL A 90 10.10 -1.83 -10.98
N TYR A 91 11.10 -2.54 -11.51
CA TYR A 91 12.17 -1.94 -12.29
C TYR A 91 11.63 -1.16 -13.49
N ARG A 92 10.62 -1.68 -14.20
CA ARG A 92 9.99 -0.98 -15.33
C ARG A 92 9.28 0.31 -14.91
N LEU A 93 8.65 0.32 -13.73
CA LEU A 93 8.06 1.55 -13.19
C LEU A 93 9.14 2.60 -12.90
N ASN A 94 10.27 2.17 -12.32
CA ASN A 94 11.41 3.06 -12.09
C ASN A 94 12.04 3.55 -13.40
N GLU A 95 12.21 2.67 -14.39
CA GLU A 95 12.74 3.01 -15.71
C GLU A 95 11.88 4.09 -16.40
N ALA A 96 10.55 4.00 -16.30
CA ALA A 96 9.67 5.04 -16.80
C ALA A 96 9.93 6.40 -16.12
N VAL A 97 10.09 6.43 -14.80
CA VAL A 97 10.44 7.66 -14.07
C VAL A 97 11.81 8.19 -14.51
N MET A 98 12.80 7.32 -14.65
CA MET A 98 14.16 7.72 -15.02
C MET A 98 14.27 8.21 -16.48
N HIS A 99 13.50 7.66 -17.40
CA HIS A 99 13.52 8.07 -18.81
C HIS A 99 12.67 9.31 -19.07
N PHE A 100 11.49 9.43 -18.45
CA PHE A 100 10.54 10.50 -18.75
C PHE A 100 10.59 11.65 -17.73
N GLY A 101 11.30 11.50 -16.61
CA GLY A 101 11.26 12.43 -15.49
C GLY A 101 11.67 13.86 -15.84
N GLU A 102 12.75 14.04 -16.61
CA GLU A 102 13.21 15.37 -17.03
C GLU A 102 12.20 16.05 -17.95
N SER A 103 11.70 15.34 -18.97
CA SER A 103 10.70 15.89 -19.90
C SER A 103 9.37 16.20 -19.20
N ILE A 104 8.92 15.34 -18.27
CA ILE A 104 7.70 15.60 -17.47
C ILE A 104 7.91 16.85 -16.59
N LYS A 105 9.08 17.00 -15.97
CA LYS A 105 9.41 18.18 -15.16
C LYS A 105 9.40 19.46 -16.00
N GLU A 106 9.98 19.43 -17.20
CA GLU A 106 9.97 20.58 -18.11
C GLU A 106 8.55 20.99 -18.48
N ILE A 107 7.69 20.03 -18.87
CA ILE A 107 6.28 20.29 -19.18
C ILE A 107 5.52 20.88 -17.98
N ILE A 108 5.73 20.33 -16.78
CA ILE A 108 5.12 20.88 -15.54
C ILE A 108 5.54 22.35 -15.35
N ASN A 109 6.81 22.66 -15.56
CA ASN A 109 7.30 24.02 -15.40
C ASN A 109 6.75 24.99 -16.48
N GLU A 110 6.60 24.53 -17.72
CA GLU A 110 5.99 25.31 -18.81
C GLU A 110 4.52 25.63 -18.52
N GLU A 111 3.75 24.65 -18.03
CA GLU A 111 2.31 24.79 -17.81
C GLU A 111 1.96 25.45 -16.47
N PHE A 112 2.75 25.23 -15.42
CA PHE A 112 2.40 25.59 -14.04
C PHE A 112 3.46 26.43 -13.31
N GLY A 113 4.64 26.64 -13.91
CA GLY A 113 5.77 27.32 -13.27
C GLY A 113 6.55 26.41 -12.31
N ASP A 114 7.45 27.00 -11.52
CA ASP A 114 8.32 26.25 -10.60
C ASP A 114 7.53 25.60 -9.45
N GLY A 115 7.56 24.26 -9.37
CA GLY A 115 6.77 23.51 -8.40
C GLY A 115 6.83 21.99 -8.57
N MET A 116 5.83 21.30 -8.00
CA MET A 116 5.60 19.85 -8.09
C MET A 116 4.12 19.53 -8.23
#